data_AF-D3Z040-F1
#
_entry.id   AF-D3Z040-F1
#
_cell.length_a   1.000
_cell.length_b   1.000
_cell.length_c   1.000
_cell.angle_alpha   90.00
_cell.angle_beta   90.00
_cell.angle_gamma   90.00
#
_symmetry.space_group_name_H-M   'P 1'
#
loop_
_entity.id
_entity.type
_entity.pdbx_description
1 polymer ?
#
loop_
_entity_poly.entity_id
_entity_poly.type
_entity_poly.pdbx_seq_one_letter_code
_entity_poly.pdbx_strand_id
1 'polypeptide(L)'
;MDRVLRDVFDYSYRDYILSWYGNLSRDDGQLYHLLLDDFWEIVKQIRQRLSHVDVVKVVCNDIVKALLTHFCDLKAATARHEEQPRPFVLHACLKDSHDEVRFLQTCSQVLVLCLLPSKDIQSLSLRTMLAEILTTKGTLTS
;
A
#
# COMPACT_ATOMS: atom_id res chain seq x y z
N MET A 1 10.56 4.97 18.33
CA MET A 1 10.00 4.66 17.01
C MET A 1 10.85 5.28 15.91
N ASP A 2 11.17 6.57 16.04
CA ASP A 2 11.94 7.34 15.07
C ASP A 2 13.32 6.74 14.76
N ARG A 3 14.04 6.24 15.78
CA ARG A 3 15.32 5.54 15.56
C ARG A 3 15.19 4.31 14.66
N VAL A 4 14.16 3.48 14.87
CA VAL A 4 13.95 2.25 14.08
C VAL A 4 13.59 2.61 12.64
N LEU A 5 12.73 3.61 12.45
CA LEU A 5 12.38 4.09 11.10
C LEU A 5 13.60 4.67 10.38
N ARG A 6 14.47 5.38 11.11
CA ARG A 6 15.74 5.86 10.58
C ARG A 6 16.66 4.71 10.19
N ASP A 7 16.81 3.69 11.03
CA ASP A 7 17.62 2.52 10.71
C ASP A 7 17.09 1.80 9.44
N VAL A 8 15.77 1.68 9.29
CA VAL A 8 15.14 1.14 8.06
C VAL A 8 15.49 1.98 6.83
N PHE A 9 15.42 3.31 6.94
CA PHE A 9 15.82 4.20 5.86
C PHE A 9 17.31 4.05 5.53
N ASP A 10 18.18 4.07 6.54
CA ASP A 10 19.63 3.99 6.37
C ASP A 10 20.04 2.68 5.69
N TYR A 11 19.45 1.55 6.08
CA TYR A 11 19.68 0.27 5.42
C TYR A 11 19.13 0.25 3.98
N SER A 12 17.94 0.79 3.76
CA SER A 12 17.35 0.85 2.42
C SER A 12 18.19 1.72 1.47
N TYR A 13 18.64 2.89 1.94
CA TYR A 13 19.50 3.78 1.18
C TYR A 13 20.84 3.10 0.86
N ARG A 14 21.49 2.49 1.86
CA ARG A 14 22.77 1.80 1.67
C ARG A 14 22.65 0.67 0.64
N ASP A 15 21.64 -0.16 0.76
CA ASP A 15 21.55 -1.41 0.00
C ASP A 15 21.00 -1.17 -1.42
N TYR A 16 20.02 -0.25 -1.58
CA TYR A 16 19.34 -0.03 -2.86
C TYR A 16 19.75 1.22 -3.62
N ILE A 17 20.40 2.20 -2.98
CA ILE A 17 20.74 3.49 -3.63
C ILE A 17 22.24 3.68 -3.67
N LEU A 18 22.89 3.67 -2.50
CA LEU A 18 24.33 3.94 -2.38
C LEU A 18 25.18 2.94 -3.17
N SER A 19 24.74 1.68 -3.26
CA SER A 19 25.43 0.60 -3.98
C SER A 19 25.74 0.90 -5.44
N TRP A 20 24.89 1.69 -6.12
CA TRP A 20 25.13 2.13 -7.50
C TRP A 20 25.37 3.64 -7.61
N TYR A 21 24.73 4.46 -6.77
CA TYR A 21 24.81 5.91 -6.83
C TYR A 21 26.17 6.45 -6.40
N GLY A 22 26.82 5.82 -5.42
CA GLY A 22 28.10 6.27 -4.88
C GLY A 22 29.24 6.29 -5.91
N ASN A 23 29.17 5.45 -6.94
CA ASN A 23 30.14 5.44 -8.04
C ASN A 23 29.83 6.48 -9.13
N LEU A 24 28.60 6.99 -9.17
CA LEU A 24 28.11 7.88 -10.22
C LEU A 24 28.17 9.35 -9.79
N SER A 25 28.00 9.62 -8.50
CA SER A 25 27.83 10.96 -7.95
C SER A 25 29.00 11.39 -7.06
N ARG A 26 29.23 12.71 -7.00
CA ARG A 26 30.14 13.39 -6.06
C ARG A 26 29.38 14.44 -5.24
N ASP A 27 28.13 14.15 -4.92
CA ASP A 27 27.22 15.06 -4.21
C ASP A 27 27.42 15.07 -2.70
N ASP A 28 28.46 14.40 -2.18
CA ASP A 28 28.83 14.35 -0.76
C ASP A 28 27.64 14.07 0.19
N GLY A 29 26.68 13.24 -0.26
CA GLY A 29 25.52 12.84 0.55
C GLY A 29 24.32 13.79 0.49
N GLN A 30 24.29 14.78 -0.41
CA GLN A 30 23.12 15.65 -0.60
C GLN A 30 21.86 14.85 -0.93
N LEU A 31 21.95 13.83 -1.78
CA LEU A 31 20.81 12.95 -2.10
C LEU A 31 20.30 12.21 -0.85
N TYR A 32 21.20 11.77 0.03
CA TYR A 32 20.81 11.12 1.29
C TYR A 32 19.92 12.05 2.12
N HIS A 33 20.34 13.30 2.31
CA HIS A 33 19.57 14.28 3.08
C HIS A 33 18.23 14.61 2.43
N LEU A 34 18.20 14.80 1.12
CA LEU A 34 16.96 15.06 0.37
C LEU A 34 15.95 13.92 0.54
N LEU A 35 16.40 12.67 0.35
CA LEU A 35 15.55 11.50 0.48
C LEU A 35 15.11 11.25 1.92
N LEU A 36 15.97 11.57 2.90
CA LEU A 36 15.64 11.44 4.31
C LEU A 36 14.52 12.42 4.71
N ASP A 37 14.57 13.65 4.21
CA ASP A 37 13.52 14.64 4.42
C ASP A 37 12.20 14.19 3.79
N ASP A 38 12.24 13.68 2.55
CA ASP A 38 11.06 13.15 1.87
C ASP A 38 10.47 11.93 2.60
N PHE A 39 11.33 11.03 3.08
CA PHE A 39 10.93 9.90 3.90
C PHE A 39 10.20 10.35 5.17
N TRP A 40 10.71 11.36 5.87
CA TRP A 40 10.06 11.86 7.08
C TRP A 40 8.73 12.54 6.80
N GLU A 41 8.59 13.25 5.69
CA GLU A 41 7.30 13.83 5.31
C GLU A 41 6.29 12.71 5.01
N ILE A 42 6.68 11.65 4.30
CA ILE A 42 5.83 10.47 4.07
C ILE A 42 5.40 9.84 5.40
N VAL A 43 6.35 9.57 6.31
CA VAL A 43 6.05 8.99 7.64
C VAL A 43 5.08 9.88 8.42
N LYS A 44 5.26 11.21 8.36
CA LYS A 44 4.36 12.17 9.01
C LYS A 44 2.96 12.10 8.44
N GLN A 45 2.80 12.03 7.11
CA GLN A 45 1.50 11.87 6.46
C GLN A 45 0.82 10.55 6.86
N ILE A 46 1.57 9.44 6.91
CA ILE A 46 1.08 8.14 7.40
C ILE A 46 0.57 8.28 8.84
N ARG A 47 1.39 8.85 9.73
CA ARG A 47 1.05 9.00 11.16
C ARG A 47 -0.19 9.87 11.36
N GLN A 48 -0.29 10.99 10.65
CA GLN A 48 -1.46 11.88 10.71
C GLN A 48 -2.73 11.18 10.22
N ARG A 49 -2.65 10.38 9.16
CA ARG A 49 -3.83 9.64 8.67
C ARG A 49 -4.23 8.54 9.64
N LEU A 50 -3.26 7.80 10.17
CA LEU A 50 -3.51 6.72 11.12
C LEU A 50 -3.96 7.21 12.50
N SER A 51 -3.64 8.44 12.91
CA SER A 51 -4.09 8.97 14.21
C SER A 51 -5.60 9.13 14.31
N HIS A 52 -6.31 9.17 13.16
CA HIS A 52 -7.76 9.24 13.09
C HIS A 52 -8.42 7.84 13.07
N VAL A 53 -7.62 6.79 12.99
CA VAL A 53 -8.10 5.41 12.93
C VAL A 53 -8.20 4.85 14.34
N ASP A 54 -9.41 4.45 14.72
CA ASP A 54 -9.61 3.65 15.94
C ASP A 54 -9.14 2.22 15.68
N VAL A 55 -7.87 1.95 15.99
CA VAL A 55 -7.23 0.66 15.75
C VAL A 55 -7.96 -0.46 16.49
N VAL A 56 -8.46 -0.22 17.70
CA VAL A 56 -9.16 -1.24 18.49
C VAL A 56 -10.48 -1.60 17.81
N LYS A 57 -11.24 -0.60 17.37
CA LYS A 57 -12.47 -0.84 16.61
C LYS A 57 -12.18 -1.61 15.32
N VAL A 58 -11.17 -1.20 14.56
CA VAL A 58 -10.81 -1.89 13.30
C VAL A 58 -10.46 -3.36 13.57
N VAL A 59 -9.55 -3.62 14.50
CA VAL A 59 -9.00 -4.97 14.74
C VAL A 59 -10.00 -5.87 15.46
N CYS A 60 -10.63 -5.38 16.52
CA CYS A 60 -11.48 -6.20 17.38
C CYS A 60 -12.93 -6.26 16.91
N ASN A 61 -13.41 -5.30 16.11
CA ASN A 61 -14.80 -5.22 15.69
C ASN A 61 -14.96 -5.37 14.19
N ASP A 62 -14.41 -4.45 13.40
CA ASP A 62 -14.73 -4.34 11.98
C ASP A 62 -14.18 -5.53 11.19
N ILE A 63 -12.93 -5.93 11.44
CA ILE A 63 -12.33 -7.13 10.82
C ILE A 63 -13.05 -8.41 11.25
N VAL A 64 -13.35 -8.54 12.55
CA VAL A 64 -14.05 -9.72 13.09
C VAL A 64 -15.45 -9.85 12.47
N LYS A 65 -16.19 -8.76 12.36
CA LYS A 65 -17.49 -8.72 11.69
C LYS A 65 -17.38 -9.04 10.21
N ALA A 66 -16.42 -8.46 9.50
CA ALA A 66 -16.21 -8.74 8.09
C ALA A 66 -15.93 -10.23 7.84
N LEU A 67 -15.06 -10.84 8.65
CA LEU A 67 -14.77 -12.27 8.60
C LEU A 67 -16.00 -13.12 8.93
N LEU A 68 -16.73 -12.78 9.99
CA LEU A 68 -17.95 -13.50 10.36
C LEU A 68 -18.98 -13.46 9.23
N THR A 69 -19.25 -12.29 8.66
CA THR A 69 -20.16 -12.13 7.51
C THR A 69 -19.69 -12.99 6.33
N HIS A 70 -18.40 -12.94 6.01
CA HIS A 70 -17.83 -13.76 4.94
C HIS A 70 -18.02 -15.27 5.18
N PHE A 71 -17.79 -15.76 6.40
CA PHE A 71 -18.02 -17.17 6.73
C PHE A 71 -19.50 -17.56 6.68
N CYS A 72 -20.40 -16.68 7.10
CA CYS A 72 -21.84 -16.90 6.97
C CYS A 72 -22.27 -17.00 5.50
N ASP A 73 -21.79 -16.09 4.65
CA ASP A 73 -22.07 -16.09 3.21
C ASP A 73 -21.53 -17.36 2.53
N LEU A 74 -20.31 -17.79 2.91
CA LEU A 74 -19.72 -19.03 2.41
C LEU A 74 -20.51 -20.27 2.84
N LYS A 75 -20.96 -20.31 4.10
CA LYS A 75 -21.79 -21.41 4.62
C LYS A 75 -23.13 -21.49 3.87
N ALA A 76 -23.76 -20.35 3.60
CA ALA A 76 -24.99 -20.29 2.81
C ALA A 76 -24.80 -20.79 1.38
N ALA A 77 -23.66 -20.46 0.75
CA ALA A 77 -23.36 -20.90 -0.61
C ALA A 77 -22.98 -22.39 -0.73
N THR A 78 -22.50 -23.01 0.35
CA THR A 78 -22.05 -24.41 0.37
C THR A 78 -23.08 -25.41 0.90
N ALA A 79 -24.21 -24.93 1.44
CA ALA A 79 -25.30 -25.79 1.93
C ALA A 79 -25.97 -26.55 0.77
N ARG A 80 -25.53 -27.81 0.55
CA ARG A 80 -25.91 -28.68 -0.58
C ARG A 80 -27.38 -29.14 -0.62
N HIS A 81 -28.27 -28.59 0.21
CA HIS A 81 -29.62 -29.12 0.45
C HIS A 81 -30.77 -28.10 0.30
N GLU A 82 -30.51 -26.91 -0.26
CA GLU A 82 -31.58 -25.97 -0.64
C GLU A 82 -31.78 -25.99 -2.17
N GLU A 83 -33.04 -25.94 -2.62
CA GLU A 83 -33.44 -26.05 -4.04
C GLU A 83 -32.87 -24.93 -4.94
N GLN A 84 -32.22 -23.90 -4.37
CA GLN A 84 -31.43 -22.90 -5.09
C GLN A 84 -30.26 -22.41 -4.22
N PRO A 85 -29.02 -22.86 -4.46
CA PRO A 85 -27.87 -22.36 -3.71
C PRO A 85 -27.64 -20.88 -4.02
N ARG A 86 -27.61 -20.04 -2.98
CA ARG A 86 -27.26 -18.62 -3.12
C ARG A 86 -25.77 -18.50 -3.49
N PRO A 87 -25.40 -17.94 -4.65
CA PRO A 87 -24.00 -17.89 -5.05
C PRO A 87 -23.21 -16.99 -4.10
N PHE A 88 -22.00 -17.43 -3.75
CA PHE A 88 -21.05 -16.61 -3.01
C PHE A 88 -20.60 -15.46 -3.90
N VAL A 89 -20.95 -14.23 -3.54
CA VAL A 89 -20.60 -13.04 -4.32
C VAL A 89 -19.23 -12.55 -3.89
N LEU A 90 -18.22 -12.86 -4.72
CA LEU A 90 -16.91 -12.22 -4.60
C LEU A 90 -17.04 -10.71 -4.83
N HIS A 91 -16.17 -9.94 -4.16
CA HIS A 91 -16.06 -8.52 -4.44
C HIS A 91 -15.78 -8.31 -5.94
N ALA A 92 -16.37 -7.28 -6.56
CA ALA A 92 -16.32 -7.09 -8.01
C ALA A 92 -14.89 -7.00 -8.57
N CYS A 93 -13.93 -6.53 -7.78
CA CYS A 93 -12.52 -6.49 -8.20
C CYS A 93 -11.85 -7.87 -8.25
N LEU A 94 -12.41 -8.90 -7.64
CA LEU A 94 -11.85 -10.27 -7.64
C LEU A 94 -12.53 -11.16 -8.70
N LYS A 95 -13.30 -10.55 -9.61
CA LYS A 95 -13.99 -11.27 -10.69
C LYS A 95 -13.01 -11.89 -11.68
N ASP A 96 -11.99 -11.12 -12.06
CA ASP A 96 -10.91 -11.54 -12.93
C ASP A 96 -9.64 -10.74 -12.62
N SER A 97 -8.50 -11.24 -13.10
CA SER A 97 -7.18 -10.63 -12.84
C SER A 97 -7.08 -9.20 -13.34
N HIS A 98 -7.80 -8.82 -14.40
CA HIS A 98 -7.75 -7.48 -14.94
C HIS A 98 -8.49 -6.47 -14.03
N ASP A 99 -9.67 -6.84 -13.52
CA ASP A 99 -10.40 -6.01 -12.55
C ASP A 99 -9.66 -5.88 -11.22
N GLU A 100 -8.92 -6.92 -10.82
CA GLU A 100 -8.06 -6.89 -9.62
C GLU A 100 -6.92 -5.89 -9.80
N VAL A 101 -6.22 -5.96 -10.94
CA VAL A 101 -5.14 -5.03 -11.27
C VAL A 101 -5.65 -3.60 -11.32
N ARG A 102 -6.82 -3.34 -11.92
CA ARG A 102 -7.43 -2.01 -11.96
C ARG A 102 -7.76 -1.47 -10.56
N PHE A 103 -8.23 -2.34 -9.68
CA PHE A 103 -8.48 -1.97 -8.29
C PHE A 103 -7.17 -1.60 -7.57
N LEU A 104 -6.13 -2.42 -7.71
CA LEU A 104 -4.80 -2.16 -7.14
C LEU A 104 -4.17 -0.87 -7.69
N GLN A 105 -4.36 -0.56 -8.97
CA GLN A 105 -3.94 0.71 -9.56
C GLN A 105 -4.64 1.88 -8.89
N THR A 106 -5.94 1.78 -8.68
CA THR A 106 -6.72 2.82 -8.00
C THR A 106 -6.24 3.03 -6.57
N CYS A 107 -6.04 1.94 -5.82
CA CYS A 107 -5.47 2.00 -4.47
C CYS A 107 -4.08 2.63 -4.47
N SER A 108 -3.21 2.25 -5.41
CA SER A 108 -1.85 2.79 -5.54
C SER A 108 -1.86 4.29 -5.83
N GLN A 109 -2.73 4.76 -6.72
CA GLN A 109 -2.91 6.18 -7.00
C GLN A 109 -3.36 6.95 -5.75
N VAL A 110 -4.34 6.42 -5.00
CA VAL A 110 -4.80 7.03 -3.75
C VAL A 110 -3.67 7.08 -2.72
N LEU A 111 -2.89 6.00 -2.56
CA LEU A 111 -1.75 5.96 -1.66
C LEU A 111 -0.69 7.00 -2.05
N VAL A 112 -0.32 7.07 -3.33
CA VAL A 112 0.62 8.07 -3.85
C VAL A 112 0.12 9.48 -3.53
N LEU A 113 -1.14 9.80 -3.84
CA LEU A 113 -1.71 11.13 -3.54
C LEU A 113 -1.77 11.44 -2.05
N CYS A 114 -1.97 10.43 -1.22
CA CYS A 114 -2.11 10.60 0.23
C CYS A 114 -0.77 10.80 0.94
N LEU A 115 0.30 10.23 0.39
CA LEU A 115 1.57 10.06 1.08
C LEU A 115 2.71 10.90 0.49
N LEU A 116 2.67 11.28 -0.80
CA LEU A 116 3.74 12.07 -1.40
C LEU A 116 3.91 13.44 -0.73
N PRO A 117 5.15 13.96 -0.61
CA PRO A 117 5.36 15.35 -0.23
C PRO A 117 4.66 16.31 -1.18
N SER A 118 4.12 17.42 -0.66
CA SER A 118 3.29 18.35 -1.45
C SER A 118 4.00 18.96 -2.66
N LYS A 119 5.32 19.09 -2.59
CA LYS A 119 6.19 19.55 -3.70
C LYS A 119 6.17 18.59 -4.89
N ASP A 120 5.98 17.30 -4.64
CA ASP A 120 6.12 16.24 -5.63
C ASP A 120 4.77 15.79 -6.22
N ILE A 121 3.65 16.09 -5.55
CA ILE A 121 2.29 15.76 -6.01
C ILE A 121 1.98 16.41 -7.37
N GLN A 122 2.60 17.54 -7.70
CA GLN A 122 2.36 18.22 -8.97
C GLN A 122 2.99 17.49 -10.17
N SER A 123 3.97 16.61 -9.93
CA SER A 123 4.61 15.84 -10.99
C SER A 123 3.74 14.66 -11.40
N LEU A 124 3.08 14.77 -12.56
CA LEU A 124 2.28 13.68 -13.12
C LEU A 124 3.15 12.43 -13.36
N SER A 125 4.32 12.60 -13.97
CA SER A 125 5.22 11.49 -14.28
C SER A 125 5.64 10.73 -13.03
N LEU A 126 6.03 11.44 -11.96
CA LEU A 126 6.42 10.80 -10.70
C LEU A 126 5.25 10.03 -10.08
N ARG A 127 4.05 10.62 -10.05
CA ARG A 127 2.86 9.95 -9.51
C ARG A 127 2.50 8.70 -10.29
N THR A 128 2.52 8.78 -11.62
CA THR A 128 2.23 7.63 -12.49
C THR A 128 3.26 6.52 -12.28
N MET A 129 4.55 6.85 -12.31
CA MET A 129 5.61 5.85 -12.10
C MET A 129 5.52 5.19 -10.72
N LEU A 130 5.31 5.95 -9.66
CA LEU A 130 5.19 5.38 -8.31
C LEU A 130 3.94 4.50 -8.18
N ALA A 131 2.80 4.94 -8.73
CA ALA A 131 1.57 4.14 -8.71
C ALA A 131 1.73 2.83 -9.50
N GLU A 132 2.42 2.87 -10.65
CA GLU A 132 2.75 1.67 -11.42
C GLU A 132 3.67 0.74 -10.64
N ILE A 133 4.75 1.23 -10.04
CA ILE A 133 5.67 0.42 -9.22
C ILE A 133 4.91 -0.31 -8.10
N LEU A 134 4.01 0.40 -7.39
CA LEU A 134 3.19 -0.17 -6.33
C LEU A 134 2.22 -1.23 -6.83
N THR A 135 1.61 -1.02 -8.01
CA THR A 135 0.69 -1.97 -8.63
C THR A 135 1.42 -3.24 -9.11
N THR A 136 2.63 -3.07 -9.69
CA THR A 136 3.33 -4.15 -10.41
C THR A 136 3.98 -5.15 -9.45
N LYS A 137 4.32 -4.75 -8.22
CA LYS A 137 4.89 -5.65 -7.21
C LYS A 137 3.89 -6.69 -6.68
N GLY A 138 2.58 -6.43 -6.80
CA GLY A 138 1.54 -7.42 -6.48
C GLY A 138 1.29 -8.45 -7.58
N THR A 139 1.73 -8.18 -8.82
CA THR A 139 1.41 -8.99 -10.01
C THR A 139 2.51 -9.95 -10.44
N LEU A 140 3.75 -9.77 -9.97
CA LEU A 140 4.89 -10.62 -10.34
C LEU A 140 4.94 -11.97 -9.57
N THR A 141 3.93 -12.27 -8.75
CA THR A 141 3.86 -13.50 -7.93
C THR A 141 2.66 -14.41 -8.22
N SER A 142 1.90 -14.17 -9.30
CA SER A 142 0.80 -15.05 -9.75
C SER A 142 1.09 -15.68 -11.11
#